data_AF-A0A9X6AHQ8-F1
#
_entry.id   AF-A0A9X6AHQ8-F1
#
_cell.length_a   1.000
_cell.length_b   1.000
_cell.length_c   1.000
_cell.angle_alpha   90.00
_cell.angle_beta   90.00
_cell.angle_gamma   90.00
#
_symmetry.space_group_name_H-M   'P 1'
#
loop_
_entity.id
_entity.type
_entity.pdbx_description
1 polymer ?
#
loop_
_entity_poly.entity_id
_entity_poly.type
_entity_poly.pdbx_seq_one_letter_code
_entity_poly.pdbx_strand_id
1 'polypeptide(L)'
;MTHASTLPAPAAPKPGDGGRGRPTRPAHGLPPLAQALALFATARLVGVLVLAGTAWAGGKRPLALLGRSWDSLWYLGIAAHGYGRTQYFRTTVVHSDLAFFPLYPWLIRAVTTLTALSGGAAG
;
A
#
# COMPACT_ATOMS: atom_id res chain seq x y z
N MET A 1 -10.98 -50.36 -14.94
CA MET A 1 -10.82 -49.98 -16.36
C MET A 1 -10.75 -48.46 -16.39
N THR A 2 -9.55 -47.91 -16.53
CA THR A 2 -9.30 -46.46 -16.37
C THR A 2 -8.94 -45.91 -17.75
N HIS A 3 -9.84 -45.17 -18.38
CA HIS A 3 -9.58 -44.54 -19.68
C HIS A 3 -8.74 -43.26 -19.48
N ALA A 4 -7.49 -43.30 -19.92
CA ALA A 4 -6.66 -42.10 -20.05
C ALA A 4 -7.12 -41.31 -21.29
N SER A 5 -7.83 -40.20 -21.07
CA SER A 5 -8.11 -39.22 -22.12
C SER A 5 -6.83 -38.45 -22.46
N THR A 6 -6.28 -38.67 -23.65
CA THR A 6 -5.22 -37.84 -24.21
C THR A 6 -5.89 -36.75 -25.06
N LEU A 7 -5.86 -35.50 -24.59
CA LEU A 7 -6.26 -34.36 -25.42
C LEU A 7 -5.15 -34.04 -26.44
N PRO A 8 -5.48 -33.67 -27.69
CA PRO A 8 -4.47 -33.31 -28.67
C PRO A 8 -3.79 -31.98 -28.28
N ALA A 9 -2.49 -31.88 -28.54
CA ALA A 9 -1.73 -30.64 -28.37
C ALA A 9 -2.22 -29.55 -29.35
N PRO A 10 -2.22 -28.26 -28.96
CA PRO A 10 -2.64 -27.18 -29.84
C PRO A 10 -1.63 -27.00 -30.98
N ALA A 11 -2.14 -26.84 -32.20
CA ALA A 11 -1.33 -26.61 -33.39
C ALA A 11 -0.55 -25.29 -33.30
N ALA A 12 0.75 -25.33 -33.61
CA ALA A 12 1.61 -24.16 -33.64
C ALA A 12 1.15 -23.16 -34.74
N PRO A 13 1.16 -21.85 -34.48
CA PRO A 13 0.77 -20.86 -35.47
C PRO A 13 1.78 -20.77 -36.63
N LYS A 14 1.26 -20.71 -37.86
CA LYS A 14 2.06 -20.51 -39.08
C LYS A 14 2.72 -19.11 -39.07
N PRO A 15 4.01 -19.00 -39.39
CA PRO A 15 4.67 -17.71 -39.57
C PRO A 15 4.40 -17.19 -40.98
N GLY A 16 3.60 -16.14 -41.09
CA GLY A 16 3.37 -15.45 -42.35
C GLY A 16 2.13 -14.59 -42.29
N ASP A 17 2.32 -13.33 -41.89
CA ASP A 17 1.68 -12.15 -42.49
C ASP A 17 2.38 -10.92 -41.92
N GLY A 18 3.46 -10.53 -42.60
CA GLY A 18 4.19 -9.31 -42.33
C GLY A 18 3.34 -8.08 -42.65
N GLY A 19 3.28 -7.18 -41.67
CA GLY A 19 3.37 -5.75 -41.94
C GLY A 19 2.17 -5.08 -42.60
N ARG A 20 1.20 -4.66 -41.77
CA ARG A 20 0.77 -3.26 -41.79
C ARG A 20 0.77 -2.75 -40.36
N GLY A 21 1.94 -2.25 -39.94
CA GLY A 21 2.05 -1.43 -38.74
C GLY A 21 1.07 -0.27 -38.89
N ARG A 22 -0.07 -0.37 -38.22
CA ARG A 22 -0.98 0.75 -38.05
C ARG A 22 -0.15 1.83 -37.35
N PRO A 23 -0.01 3.05 -37.91
CA PRO A 23 0.69 4.10 -37.21
C PRO A 23 -0.05 4.31 -35.89
N THR A 24 0.61 3.96 -34.79
CA THR A 24 0.14 4.29 -33.45
C THR A 24 0.18 5.80 -33.38
N ARG A 25 -0.98 6.43 -33.59
CA ARG A 25 -1.14 7.85 -33.29
C ARG A 25 -0.57 8.08 -31.89
N PRO A 26 0.30 9.07 -31.67
CA PRO A 26 0.73 9.39 -30.32
C PRO A 26 -0.51 9.75 -29.52
N ALA A 27 -0.95 8.83 -28.66
CA ALA A 27 -2.03 9.08 -27.74
C ALA A 27 -1.56 10.26 -26.88
N HIS A 28 -2.27 11.38 -26.96
CA HIS A 28 -2.09 12.53 -26.06
C HIS A 28 -2.65 12.17 -24.68
N GLY A 29 -2.12 11.09 -24.10
CA GLY A 29 -2.49 10.54 -22.81
C GLY A 29 -1.29 10.49 -21.90
N LEU A 30 -1.55 10.54 -20.59
CA LEU A 30 -0.54 10.26 -19.58
C LEU A 30 0.10 8.90 -19.87
N PRO A 31 1.42 8.74 -19.65
CA PRO A 31 2.03 7.41 -19.74
C PRO A 31 1.30 6.46 -18.78
N PRO A 32 1.15 5.16 -19.10
CA PRO A 32 0.35 4.22 -18.30
C PRO A 32 0.70 4.21 -16.81
N LEU A 33 1.99 4.37 -16.48
CA LEU A 33 2.46 4.53 -15.10
C LEU A 33 1.87 5.77 -14.42
N ALA A 34 1.91 6.93 -15.08
CA ALA A 34 1.36 8.17 -14.52
C ALA A 34 -0.17 8.07 -14.37
N GLN A 35 -0.86 7.42 -15.30
CA GLN A 35 -2.29 7.15 -15.16
C GLN A 35 -2.59 6.23 -13.96
N ALA A 36 -1.83 5.16 -13.78
CA ALA A 36 -1.98 4.27 -12.64
C ALA A 36 -1.73 4.99 -11.30
N LEU A 37 -0.67 5.79 -11.23
CA LEU A 37 -0.37 6.61 -10.06
C LEU A 37 -1.46 7.65 -9.79
N ALA A 38 -1.99 8.30 -10.82
CA ALA A 38 -3.07 9.28 -10.68
C ALA A 38 -4.36 8.66 -10.16
N LEU A 39 -4.75 7.47 -10.67
CA LEU A 39 -5.91 6.73 -10.19
C LEU A 39 -5.73 6.28 -8.74
N PHE A 40 -4.56 5.74 -8.41
CA PHE A 40 -4.22 5.35 -7.05
C PHE A 40 -4.28 6.54 -6.08
N ALA A 41 -3.64 7.66 -6.44
CA ALA A 41 -3.64 8.87 -5.64
C ALA A 41 -5.06 9.42 -5.45
N THR A 42 -5.86 9.47 -6.52
CA THR A 42 -7.26 9.91 -6.46
C THR A 42 -8.07 9.04 -5.51
N ALA A 43 -7.96 7.71 -5.63
CA ALA A 43 -8.65 6.79 -4.74
C ALA A 43 -8.27 6.99 -3.27
N ARG A 44 -6.98 7.21 -2.99
CA ARG A 44 -6.49 7.50 -1.63
C ARG A 44 -6.99 8.84 -1.10
N LEU A 45 -6.96 9.88 -1.92
CA LEU A 45 -7.44 11.22 -1.54
C LEU A 45 -8.93 11.19 -1.21
N VAL A 46 -9.75 10.52 -2.03
CA VAL A 46 -11.18 10.35 -1.76
C VAL A 46 -11.40 9.66 -0.41
N GLY A 47 -10.67 8.57 -0.13
CA GLY A 47 -10.75 7.90 1.17
C GLY A 47 -10.37 8.80 2.35
N VAL A 48 -9.30 9.59 2.22
CA VAL A 48 -8.87 10.56 3.24
C VAL A 48 -9.91 11.66 3.44
N LEU A 49 -10.54 12.17 2.37
CA LEU A 49 -11.58 13.19 2.46
C LEU A 49 -12.83 12.68 3.15
N VAL A 50 -13.28 11.45 2.83
CA VAL A 50 -14.41 10.80 3.51
C VAL A 50 -14.10 10.60 4.99
N LEU A 51 -12.89 10.12 5.32
CA LEU A 51 -12.46 9.96 6.71
C LEU A 51 -12.41 11.32 7.43
N ALA A 52 -11.85 12.35 6.81
CA ALA A 52 -11.79 13.69 7.40
C ALA A 52 -13.18 14.27 7.65
N GLY A 53 -14.08 14.16 6.68
CA GLY A 53 -15.47 14.59 6.80
C GLY A 53 -16.21 13.87 7.93
N THR A 54 -16.10 12.55 8.01
CA THR A 54 -16.71 11.75 9.09
C THR A 54 -16.09 12.04 10.45
N ALA A 55 -14.78 12.25 10.52
CA ALA A 55 -14.08 12.64 11.75
C ALA A 55 -14.60 13.98 12.27
N TRP A 56 -14.66 15.00 11.41
CA TRP A 56 -15.14 16.33 11.77
C TRP A 56 -16.61 16.32 12.17
N ALA A 57 -17.46 15.59 11.44
CA ALA A 57 -18.87 15.43 11.80
C ALA A 57 -19.06 14.79 13.19
N GLY A 58 -18.14 13.90 13.59
CA GLY A 58 -18.10 13.29 14.92
C GLY A 58 -17.31 14.07 15.98
N GLY A 59 -16.87 15.31 15.70
CA GLY A 59 -16.08 16.13 16.63
C GLY A 59 -14.64 15.66 16.87
N LYS A 60 -14.10 14.80 16.00
CA LYS A 60 -12.76 14.22 16.10
C LYS A 60 -11.79 14.94 15.17
N ARG A 61 -10.49 14.84 15.48
CA ARG A 61 -9.41 15.37 14.63
C ARG A 61 -8.95 14.31 13.63
N PRO A 62 -9.03 14.52 12.30
CA PRO A 62 -8.68 13.52 11.29
C PRO A 62 -7.24 13.02 11.43
N LEU A 63 -6.28 13.92 11.65
CA LEU A 63 -4.88 13.55 11.86
C LEU A 63 -4.66 12.70 13.10
N ALA A 64 -5.45 12.91 14.16
CA ALA A 64 -5.38 12.05 15.34
C ALA A 64 -5.97 10.66 15.05
N LEU A 65 -7.00 10.57 14.21
CA LEU A 65 -7.49 9.27 13.75
C LEU A 65 -6.48 8.57 12.86
N LEU A 66 -5.86 9.25 11.88
CA LEU A 66 -4.83 8.63 11.04
C LEU A 66 -3.61 8.19 11.86
N GLY A 67 -3.06 9.08 12.67
CA GLY A 67 -1.77 8.86 13.33
C GLY A 67 -1.83 8.20 14.71
N ARG A 68 -3.02 8.06 15.33
CA ARG A 68 -3.15 7.55 16.71
C ARG A 68 -4.31 6.57 16.92
N SER A 69 -4.78 5.91 15.86
CA SER A 69 -5.77 4.83 15.99
C SER A 69 -5.21 3.51 15.46
N TRP A 70 -5.87 2.40 15.82
CA TRP A 70 -5.45 1.04 15.43
C TRP A 70 -3.97 0.79 15.72
N ASP A 71 -3.25 0.17 14.78
CA ASP A 71 -1.83 -0.13 14.88
C ASP A 71 -0.91 1.11 14.77
N SER A 72 -1.43 2.30 14.48
CA SER A 72 -0.58 3.51 14.43
C SER A 72 0.09 3.77 15.78
N LEU A 73 -0.58 3.44 16.90
CA LEU A 73 0.02 3.54 18.24
C LEU A 73 1.18 2.54 18.41
N TRP A 74 1.08 1.36 17.80
CA TRP A 74 2.13 0.36 17.81
C TRP A 74 3.35 0.86 17.03
N TYR A 75 3.14 1.32 15.81
CA TYR A 75 4.18 1.91 14.97
C TYR A 75 4.86 3.09 15.67
N LEU A 76 4.10 4.02 16.25
CA LEU A 76 4.68 5.11 17.05
C LEU A 76 5.50 4.61 18.24
N GLY A 77 5.05 3.53 18.88
CA GLY A 77 5.82 2.84 19.92
C GLY A 77 7.17 2.32 19.41
N ILE A 78 7.18 1.64 18.26
CA ILE A 78 8.39 1.12 17.60
C ILE A 78 9.30 2.28 17.15
N ALA A 79 8.76 3.36 16.59
CA ALA A 79 9.54 4.53 16.20
C ALA A 79 10.21 5.21 17.42
N ALA A 80 9.51 5.27 18.55
CA ALA A 80 10.02 5.90 19.76
C ALA A 80 11.04 5.02 20.53
N HIS A 81 10.82 3.70 20.59
CA HIS A 81 11.57 2.81 21.47
C HIS A 81 12.38 1.72 20.75
N GLY A 82 12.24 1.58 19.44
CA GLY A 82 12.80 0.48 18.67
C GLY A 82 12.02 -0.83 18.83
N TYR A 83 12.62 -1.92 18.36
CA TYR A 83 12.05 -3.27 18.46
C TYR A 83 12.36 -3.93 19.81
N GLY A 84 11.59 -4.95 20.17
CA GLY A 84 11.84 -5.77 21.36
C GLY A 84 10.72 -5.75 22.39
N ARG A 85 9.60 -5.08 22.10
CA ARG A 85 8.37 -5.27 22.87
C ARG A 85 7.59 -6.43 22.29
N THR A 86 7.09 -7.27 23.18
CA THR A 86 6.09 -8.29 22.85
C THR A 86 4.90 -7.98 23.74
N GLN A 87 3.77 -7.59 23.14
CA GLN A 87 2.54 -7.37 23.91
C GLN A 87 1.72 -8.65 23.91
N TYR A 88 1.43 -9.14 25.12
CA TYR A 88 0.56 -10.29 25.34
C TYR A 88 -0.88 -9.80 25.45
N PHE A 89 -1.70 -10.08 24.42
CA PHE A 89 -3.09 -9.68 24.39
C PHE A 89 -3.98 -10.88 24.74
N ARG A 90 -4.47 -10.93 25.98
CA ARG A 90 -5.04 -12.14 26.61
C ARG A 90 -4.04 -13.31 26.57
N THR A 91 -4.26 -14.34 27.38
CA THR A 91 -3.30 -15.43 27.63
C THR A 91 -2.89 -16.27 26.41
N THR A 92 -3.40 -15.97 25.21
CA THR A 92 -3.23 -16.78 24.00
C THR A 92 -2.80 -16.02 22.74
N VAL A 93 -2.73 -14.68 22.72
CA VAL A 93 -2.31 -13.94 21.52
C VAL A 93 -1.05 -13.12 21.79
N VAL A 94 0.07 -13.62 21.26
CA VAL A 94 1.37 -12.94 21.31
C VAL A 94 1.51 -12.11 20.04
N HIS A 95 1.47 -10.79 20.17
CA HIS A 95 1.79 -9.89 19.07
C HIS A 95 3.23 -9.38 19.26
N SER A 96 4.09 -9.71 18.29
CA SER A 96 5.50 -9.34 18.30
C SER A 96 5.74 -8.18 17.34
N ASP A 97 6.54 -7.21 17.77
CA ASP A 97 6.98 -6.10 16.93
C ASP A 97 7.73 -6.57 15.68
N LEU A 98 8.29 -7.80 15.69
CA LEU A 98 9.03 -8.38 14.56
C LEU A 98 8.17 -8.63 13.31
N ALA A 99 6.84 -8.61 13.44
CA ALA A 99 5.94 -8.67 12.30
C ALA A 99 5.94 -7.37 11.45
N PHE A 100 6.51 -6.28 11.99
CA PHE A 100 6.55 -4.98 11.33
C PHE A 100 7.88 -4.73 10.60
N PHE A 101 7.86 -3.83 9.62
CA PHE A 101 8.98 -3.53 8.73
C PHE A 101 10.24 -3.02 9.48
N PRO A 102 11.36 -3.78 9.54
CA PRO A 102 12.49 -3.52 10.45
C PRO A 102 13.16 -2.14 10.38
N LEU A 103 13.11 -1.47 9.23
CA LEU A 103 13.73 -0.15 9.03
C LEU A 103 12.81 1.02 9.39
N TYR A 104 11.61 0.76 9.89
CA TYR A 104 10.63 1.78 10.23
C TYR A 104 11.16 2.87 11.20
N PRO A 105 11.89 2.54 12.29
CA PRO A 105 12.43 3.58 13.19
C PRO A 105 13.39 4.56 12.48
N TRP A 106 14.25 4.03 11.61
CA TRP A 106 15.19 4.85 10.84
C TRP A 106 14.48 5.71 9.80
N LEU A 107 13.46 5.17 9.15
CA LEU A 107 12.63 5.91 8.20
C LEU A 107 11.95 7.11 8.88
N ILE A 108 11.28 6.89 10.02
CA ILE A 108 10.62 7.98 10.75
C ILE A 108 11.63 9.01 11.23
N ARG A 109 12.81 8.60 11.72
CA ARG A 109 13.89 9.53 12.08
C ARG A 109 14.38 10.34 10.88
N ALA A 110 14.58 9.72 9.73
CA ALA A 110 14.99 10.42 8.51
C ALA A 110 13.92 11.46 8.09
N VAL A 111 12.64 11.08 8.07
CA VAL A 111 11.56 12.00 7.70
C VAL A 111 11.42 13.14 8.70
N THR A 112 11.42 12.86 10.00
CA THR A 112 11.26 13.89 11.05
C THR A 112 12.49 14.78 11.25
N THR A 113 13.67 14.37 10.75
CA THR A 113 14.86 15.25 10.69
C THR A 113 14.86 16.12 9.44
N LEU A 114 14.40 15.58 8.30
CA LEU A 114 14.31 16.31 7.04
C LEU A 114 13.05 17.20 6.94
N THR A 115 12.02 16.88 7.71
CA THR A 115 10.75 17.61 7.75
C THR A 115 10.44 18.00 9.19
N ALA A 116 9.89 19.19 9.43
CA ALA A 116 9.43 19.59 10.77
C ALA A 116 8.14 18.86 11.21
N LEU A 117 7.84 17.69 10.62
CA LEU A 117 6.66 16.89 10.94
C LEU A 117 6.88 16.09 12.22
N SER A 118 5.82 15.92 13.00
CA SER A 118 5.81 14.98 14.12
C SER A 118 5.79 13.53 13.63
N GLY A 119 6.24 12.57 14.45
CA GLY A 119 6.24 11.14 14.08
C GLY A 119 4.88 10.60 13.60
N GLY A 120 3.77 11.06 14.19
CA GLY A 120 2.42 10.64 13.76
C GLY A 120 1.91 11.32 12.49
N ALA A 121 2.65 12.30 11.96
CA ALA A 121 2.40 12.88 10.64
C ALA A 121 3.43 12.39 9.60
N ALA A 122 4.57 11.87 10.06
CA ALA A 122 5.64 11.31 9.23
C ALA A 122 5.42 9.84 8.86
N GLY A 123 4.48 9.16 9.53
CA GLY A 123 4.17 7.73 9.39
C GLY A 123 2.70 7.47 9.13
#